data_AF-A0A3D0P7D4-F1
#
_entry.id   AF-A0A3D0P7D4-F1
#
_cell.length_a   1.000
_cell.length_b   1.000
_cell.length_c   1.000
_cell.angle_alpha   90.00
_cell.angle_beta   90.00
_cell.angle_gamma   90.00
#
_symmetry.space_group_name_H-M   'P 1'
#
loop_
_entity.id
_entity.type
_entity.pdbx_description
1 polymer ?
#
loop_
_entity_poly.entity_id
_entity_poly.type
_entity_poly.pdbx_seq_one_letter_code
_entity_poly.pdbx_strand_id
1 'polypeptide(L)'
;MDPAIFGIPNQAPPPRRVYQKGAASFQWTAEDRNGDTLVYDVYLKEVRDRDFVKIRSGIAENFVTIDGTSLADGRYLIKVVARDSVQNSASRVLSGERLSEPFDVDNTQPRVTVTGQPTIANGRARVIFAAVDGAGYLVKAEASIDGGPWMPVAAEDGLTDGPNERFIVETAVPANGVSSIVLRVFDSAGNIGNARSLINR
;
A
#
# COMPACT_ATOMS: atom_id res chain seq x y z
N MET A 1 4.49 -7.77 -41.94
CA MET A 1 3.78 -9.05 -41.81
C MET A 1 3.01 -9.00 -40.51
N ASP A 2 1.70 -9.21 -40.56
CA ASP A 2 0.82 -9.11 -39.38
C ASP A 2 1.04 -10.32 -38.45
N PRO A 3 1.40 -10.12 -37.17
CA PRO A 3 1.60 -11.20 -36.21
C PRO A 3 0.36 -12.10 -36.00
N ALA A 4 -0.84 -11.64 -36.40
CA ALA A 4 -2.06 -12.45 -36.38
C ALA A 4 -2.00 -13.71 -37.28
N ILE A 5 -1.08 -13.76 -38.26
CA ILE A 5 -0.93 -14.89 -39.19
C ILE A 5 -0.37 -16.16 -38.49
N PHE A 6 0.25 -16.03 -37.32
CA PHE A 6 0.91 -17.13 -36.61
C PHE A 6 0.16 -17.65 -35.37
N GLY A 7 -1.11 -17.28 -35.17
CA GLY A 7 -1.90 -17.76 -34.03
C GLY A 7 -1.38 -17.29 -32.66
N ILE A 8 -0.54 -16.25 -32.64
CA ILE A 8 -0.10 -15.62 -31.39
C ILE A 8 -1.28 -14.74 -30.93
N PRO A 9 -1.88 -14.99 -29.76
CA PRO A 9 -2.95 -14.13 -29.26
C PRO A 9 -2.42 -12.70 -29.19
N ASN A 10 -3.13 -11.77 -29.83
CA ASN A 10 -2.82 -10.34 -29.77
C ASN A 10 -3.08 -9.87 -28.34
N GLN A 11 -2.10 -10.07 -27.45
CA GLN A 11 -2.16 -9.58 -26.09
C GLN A 11 -2.10 -8.06 -26.15
N ALA A 12 -3.20 -7.41 -25.74
CA ALA A 12 -3.22 -5.98 -25.57
C ALA A 12 -2.00 -5.57 -24.71
N PRO A 13 -1.23 -4.54 -25.12
CA PRO A 13 -0.07 -4.12 -24.37
C PRO A 13 -0.49 -3.82 -22.91
N PRO A 14 0.28 -4.29 -21.92
CA PRO A 14 -0.10 -4.11 -20.52
C PRO A 14 -0.27 -2.61 -20.24
N PRO A 15 -1.31 -2.22 -19.48
CA PRO A 15 -1.54 -0.82 -19.17
C PRO A 15 -0.31 -0.21 -18.51
N ARG A 16 0.01 1.04 -18.87
CA ARG A 16 1.11 1.79 -18.24
C ARG A 16 0.78 1.97 -16.76
N ARG A 17 1.54 1.29 -15.90
CA ARG A 17 1.41 1.38 -14.45
C ARG A 17 2.05 2.68 -13.96
N VAL A 18 1.23 3.72 -13.78
CA VAL A 18 1.62 4.84 -12.93
C VAL A 18 1.43 4.38 -11.49
N TYR A 19 2.50 4.34 -10.70
CA TYR A 19 2.40 4.03 -9.28
C TYR A 19 1.58 5.13 -8.59
N GLN A 20 0.43 4.75 -8.05
CA GLN A 20 -0.37 5.58 -7.16
C GLN A 20 -0.33 4.92 -5.79
N LYS A 21 0.09 5.68 -4.77
CA LYS A 21 0.19 5.17 -3.41
C LYS A 21 -1.18 4.64 -2.96
N GLY A 22 -1.20 3.43 -2.42
CA GLY A 22 -2.42 2.74 -1.97
C GLY A 22 -3.25 2.10 -3.09
N ALA A 23 -3.02 2.40 -4.37
CA ALA A 23 -3.83 1.83 -5.44
C ALA A 23 -3.61 0.31 -5.61
N ALA A 24 -4.69 -0.44 -5.64
CA ALA A 24 -4.69 -1.89 -5.85
C ALA A 24 -5.08 -2.20 -7.30
N SER A 25 -4.20 -2.88 -8.03
CA SER A 25 -4.43 -3.25 -9.44
C SER A 25 -4.57 -4.75 -9.60
N PHE A 26 -5.62 -5.16 -10.30
CA PHE A 26 -5.95 -6.56 -10.54
C PHE A 26 -6.07 -6.80 -12.03
N GLN A 27 -5.51 -7.92 -12.47
CA GLN A 27 -5.57 -8.37 -13.86
C GLN A 27 -5.99 -9.83 -13.87
N TRP A 28 -6.79 -10.22 -14.86
CA TRP A 28 -7.25 -11.58 -15.03
C TRP A 28 -7.11 -12.05 -16.47
N THR A 29 -7.22 -13.36 -16.64
CA THR A 29 -7.34 -14.03 -17.93
C THR A 29 -8.66 -14.78 -17.95
N ALA A 30 -9.32 -14.75 -19.10
CA ALA A 30 -10.53 -15.51 -19.39
C ALA A 30 -10.45 -15.95 -20.86
N GLU A 31 -11.12 -17.05 -21.17
CA GLU A 31 -11.17 -17.61 -22.51
C GLU A 31 -12.61 -18.00 -22.81
N ASP A 32 -13.04 -17.69 -24.02
CA ASP A 32 -14.24 -18.29 -24.62
C ASP A 32 -13.81 -19.23 -25.75
N ARG A 33 -14.39 -20.42 -25.81
CA ARG A 33 -13.96 -21.48 -26.74
C ARG A 33 -14.37 -21.22 -28.19
N ASN A 34 -15.42 -20.44 -28.41
CA ASN A 34 -15.90 -20.11 -29.75
C ASN A 34 -15.32 -18.78 -30.26
N GLY A 35 -14.67 -18.02 -29.37
CA GLY A 35 -14.02 -16.74 -29.67
C GLY A 35 -14.91 -15.52 -29.47
N ASP A 36 -16.05 -15.67 -28.79
CA ASP A 36 -16.97 -14.56 -28.50
C ASP A 36 -16.31 -13.50 -27.60
N THR A 37 -16.76 -12.25 -27.75
CA THR A 37 -16.27 -11.14 -26.94
C THR A 37 -16.79 -11.27 -25.53
N LEU A 38 -15.86 -11.44 -24.58
CA LEU A 38 -16.17 -11.44 -23.16
C LEU A 38 -16.25 -10.02 -22.59
N VAL A 39 -17.24 -9.79 -21.74
CA VAL A 39 -17.35 -8.61 -20.87
C VAL A 39 -17.33 -9.03 -19.41
N TYR A 40 -16.84 -8.13 -18.55
CA TYR A 40 -16.58 -8.44 -17.15
C TYR A 40 -17.41 -7.55 -16.22
N ASP A 41 -17.97 -8.17 -15.18
CA ASP A 41 -18.41 -7.46 -13.97
C ASP A 41 -17.38 -7.71 -12.86
N VAL A 42 -17.01 -6.66 -12.15
CA VAL A 42 -16.09 -6.74 -11.02
C VAL A 42 -16.82 -6.37 -9.75
N TYR A 43 -16.64 -7.21 -8.74
CA TYR A 43 -17.22 -7.06 -7.42
C TYR A 43 -16.13 -7.02 -6.36
N LEU A 44 -16.36 -6.27 -5.30
CA LEU A 44 -15.49 -6.12 -4.15
C LEU A 44 -16.26 -6.48 -2.88
N LYS A 45 -15.58 -7.07 -1.91
CA LYS A 45 -16.15 -7.36 -0.60
C LYS A 45 -15.06 -7.31 0.48
N GLU A 46 -15.33 -6.69 1.62
CA GLU A 46 -14.49 -6.91 2.81
C GLU A 46 -14.71 -8.34 3.31
N VAL A 47 -13.66 -9.05 3.73
CA VAL A 47 -13.76 -10.46 4.14
C VAL A 47 -14.81 -10.68 5.23
N ARG A 48 -15.02 -9.69 6.10
CA ARG A 48 -16.00 -9.73 7.20
C ARG A 48 -17.44 -9.45 6.75
N ASP A 49 -17.62 -8.86 5.58
CA ASP A 49 -18.93 -8.55 5.02
C ASP A 49 -19.61 -9.78 4.42
N ARG A 50 -20.94 -9.74 4.40
CA ARG A 50 -21.77 -10.79 3.82
C ARG A 50 -21.78 -10.71 2.30
N ASP A 51 -22.09 -9.53 1.78
CA ASP A 51 -22.46 -9.34 0.38
C ASP A 51 -21.39 -8.61 -0.43
N PHE A 52 -21.25 -9.02 -1.69
CA PHE A 52 -20.37 -8.34 -2.65
C PHE A 52 -21.02 -7.06 -3.18
N VAL A 53 -20.24 -6.00 -3.30
CA VAL A 53 -20.62 -4.76 -3.97
C VAL A 53 -20.06 -4.77 -5.40
N LYS A 54 -20.90 -4.54 -6.41
CA LYS A 54 -20.44 -4.39 -7.79
C LYS A 54 -19.76 -3.03 -7.96
N ILE A 55 -18.49 -3.03 -8.37
CA ILE A 55 -17.68 -1.81 -8.54
C ILE A 55 -17.48 -1.44 -10.01
N ARG A 56 -17.58 -2.41 -10.93
CA ARG A 56 -17.55 -2.20 -12.39
C ARG A 56 -18.52 -3.15 -13.05
N SER A 57 -19.09 -2.74 -14.19
CA SER A 57 -19.98 -3.61 -14.95
C SER A 57 -19.77 -3.48 -16.45
N GLY A 58 -19.80 -4.61 -17.14
CA GLY A 58 -19.74 -4.70 -18.60
C GLY A 58 -18.45 -4.14 -19.21
N ILE A 59 -17.33 -4.16 -18.47
CA ILE A 59 -16.04 -3.68 -19.00
C ILE A 59 -15.46 -4.70 -19.97
N ALA A 60 -14.77 -4.23 -21.01
CA ALA A 60 -14.08 -5.10 -21.97
C ALA A 60 -12.64 -5.38 -21.53
N GLU A 61 -12.07 -4.48 -20.73
CA GLU A 61 -10.74 -4.58 -20.17
C GLU A 61 -10.64 -5.75 -19.19
N ASN A 62 -9.52 -6.47 -19.24
CA ASN A 62 -9.23 -7.58 -18.34
C ASN A 62 -8.46 -7.17 -17.08
N PHE A 63 -8.59 -5.90 -16.70
CA PHE A 63 -7.96 -5.35 -15.50
C PHE A 63 -8.84 -4.29 -14.85
N VAL A 64 -8.62 -4.05 -13.56
CA VAL A 64 -9.16 -2.90 -12.84
C VAL A 64 -8.09 -2.33 -11.91
N THR A 65 -8.11 -1.02 -11.74
CA THR A 65 -7.37 -0.35 -10.67
C THR A 65 -8.38 0.28 -9.73
N ILE A 66 -8.22 0.00 -8.44
CA ILE A 66 -9.00 0.58 -7.36
C ILE A 66 -8.11 1.60 -6.66
N ASP A 67 -8.64 2.80 -6.44
CA ASP A 67 -8.02 3.79 -5.59
C ASP A 67 -8.05 3.29 -4.14
N GLY A 68 -6.90 3.04 -3.52
CA GLY A 68 -6.82 2.54 -2.15
C GLY A 68 -7.39 3.49 -1.10
N THR A 69 -7.42 4.79 -1.40
CA THR A 69 -8.00 5.79 -0.50
C THR A 69 -9.53 5.80 -0.55
N SER A 70 -10.12 5.13 -1.54
CA SER A 70 -11.57 4.91 -1.62
C SER A 70 -12.06 3.74 -0.76
N LEU A 71 -11.13 2.98 -0.17
CA LEU A 71 -11.40 1.84 0.71
C LEU A 71 -10.94 2.16 2.12
N ALA A 72 -11.71 1.70 3.11
CA ALA A 72 -11.28 1.73 4.49
C ALA A 72 -10.19 0.68 4.73
N ASP A 73 -9.49 0.81 5.85
CA ASP A 73 -8.51 -0.20 6.25
C ASP A 73 -9.22 -1.52 6.54
N GLY A 74 -8.69 -2.61 5.98
CA GLY A 74 -9.33 -3.91 6.07
C GLY A 74 -8.78 -4.92 5.07
N ARG A 75 -9.33 -6.13 5.14
CA ARG A 75 -8.98 -7.23 4.25
C ARG A 75 -10.10 -7.47 3.25
N TYR A 76 -9.79 -7.43 1.97
CA TYR A 76 -10.76 -7.44 0.88
C TYR A 76 -10.57 -8.61 -0.09
N LEU A 77 -11.63 -8.92 -0.83
CA LEU A 77 -11.66 -9.90 -1.91
C LEU A 77 -12.23 -9.26 -3.18
N ILE A 78 -11.66 -9.60 -4.34
CA ILE A 78 -12.27 -9.28 -5.63
C ILE A 78 -12.87 -10.52 -6.26
N LYS A 79 -14.09 -10.37 -6.78
CA LYS A 79 -14.71 -11.35 -7.68
C LYS A 79 -14.87 -10.76 -9.07
N VAL A 80 -14.44 -11.50 -10.08
CA VAL A 80 -14.65 -11.18 -11.50
C VAL A 80 -15.64 -12.18 -12.07
N VAL A 81 -16.65 -11.68 -12.81
CA VAL A 81 -17.62 -12.48 -13.55
C VAL A 81 -17.47 -12.16 -15.04
N ALA A 82 -17.01 -13.12 -15.83
CA ALA A 82 -16.94 -13.03 -17.29
C ALA A 82 -18.26 -13.50 -17.92
N ARG A 83 -18.72 -12.81 -18.97
CA ARG A 83 -19.97 -13.12 -19.68
C ARG A 83 -19.78 -12.94 -21.20
N ASP A 84 -20.35 -13.83 -21.99
CA ASP A 84 -20.35 -13.82 -23.46
C ASP A 84 -21.58 -13.08 -24.06
N SER A 85 -22.12 -12.11 -23.32
CA SER A 85 -23.43 -11.51 -23.62
C SER A 85 -23.46 -10.56 -24.81
N VAL A 86 -22.31 -10.23 -25.41
CA VAL A 86 -22.24 -9.25 -26.51
C VAL A 86 -22.80 -9.87 -27.81
N GLN A 87 -22.46 -11.12 -28.10
CA GLN A 87 -22.92 -11.85 -29.28
C GLN A 87 -24.11 -12.78 -29.00
N ASN A 88 -24.46 -13.02 -27.73
CA ASN A 88 -25.48 -13.99 -27.34
C ASN A 88 -26.78 -13.33 -26.86
N SER A 89 -27.92 -13.90 -27.26
CA SER A 89 -29.22 -13.52 -26.70
C SER A 89 -29.30 -13.88 -25.21
N ALA A 90 -30.13 -13.19 -24.43
CA ALA A 90 -30.23 -13.37 -22.98
C ALA A 90 -30.44 -14.84 -22.52
N SER A 91 -31.12 -15.67 -23.33
CA SER A 91 -31.35 -17.09 -23.04
C SER A 91 -30.14 -18.01 -23.32
N ARG A 92 -29.07 -17.49 -23.93
CA ARG A 92 -27.87 -18.24 -24.33
C ARG A 92 -26.58 -17.75 -23.67
N VAL A 93 -26.65 -16.68 -22.87
CA VAL A 93 -25.48 -16.13 -22.18
C VAL A 93 -24.91 -17.16 -21.21
N LEU A 94 -23.62 -17.44 -21.35
CA LEU A 94 -22.82 -18.17 -20.39
C LEU A 94 -22.01 -17.22 -19.52
N SER A 95 -21.68 -17.68 -18.32
CA SER A 95 -20.85 -16.92 -17.41
C SER A 95 -19.92 -17.82 -16.61
N GLY A 96 -18.74 -17.29 -16.29
CA GLY A 96 -17.80 -17.90 -15.37
C GLY A 96 -17.34 -16.86 -14.36
N GLU A 97 -17.02 -17.30 -13.14
CA GLU A 97 -16.55 -16.40 -12.09
C GLU A 97 -15.25 -16.90 -11.45
N ARG A 98 -14.46 -15.94 -10.95
CA ARG A 98 -13.25 -16.21 -10.19
C ARG A 98 -13.10 -15.23 -9.04
N LEU A 99 -12.68 -15.76 -7.89
CA LEU A 99 -12.33 -14.98 -6.70
C LEU A 99 -10.80 -14.83 -6.60
N SER A 100 -10.34 -13.67 -6.15
CA SER A 100 -8.94 -13.44 -5.80
C SER A 100 -8.56 -14.08 -4.47
N GLU A 101 -7.27 -14.16 -4.18
CA GLU A 101 -6.81 -14.23 -2.79
C GLU A 101 -7.17 -12.92 -2.05
N PRO A 102 -7.32 -12.96 -0.71
CA PRO A 102 -7.51 -11.74 0.05
C PRO A 102 -6.32 -10.78 -0.08
N PHE A 103 -6.59 -9.49 -0.05
CA PHE A 103 -5.57 -8.44 -0.01
C PHE A 103 -5.88 -7.44 1.10
N ASP A 104 -4.83 -6.88 1.69
CA ASP A 104 -4.96 -5.90 2.76
C ASP A 104 -4.90 -4.48 2.20
N VAL A 105 -5.76 -3.62 2.73
CA VAL A 105 -5.73 -2.17 2.56
C VAL A 105 -5.38 -1.58 3.91
N ASP A 106 -4.33 -0.77 3.94
CA ASP A 106 -3.87 -0.05 5.11
C ASP A 106 -3.47 1.36 4.72
N ASN A 107 -4.29 2.33 5.14
CA ASN A 107 -4.07 3.76 4.96
C ASN A 107 -3.67 4.44 6.28
N THR A 108 -3.57 3.70 7.38
CA THR A 108 -3.24 4.25 8.69
C THR A 108 -1.74 4.49 8.79
N GLN A 109 -1.36 5.69 9.23
CA GLN A 109 0.03 6.02 9.49
C GLN A 109 0.46 5.51 10.87
N PRO A 110 1.71 5.05 11.04
CA PRO A 110 2.19 4.62 12.33
C PRO A 110 2.23 5.81 13.30
N ARG A 111 1.88 5.55 14.56
CA ARG A 111 1.89 6.57 15.60
C ARG A 111 3.31 6.72 16.15
N VAL A 112 3.98 7.83 15.84
CA VAL A 112 5.33 8.14 16.34
C VAL A 112 5.25 9.02 17.58
N THR A 113 6.00 8.69 18.63
CA THR A 113 5.99 9.44 19.90
C THR A 113 7.37 9.54 20.52
N VAL A 114 7.81 10.76 20.81
CA VAL A 114 9.04 11.00 21.58
C VAL A 114 8.81 10.50 23.01
N THR A 115 9.71 9.65 23.48
CA THR A 115 9.62 8.99 24.79
C THR A 115 10.55 9.68 25.78
N GLY A 116 9.97 10.33 26.78
CA GLY A 116 10.72 11.07 27.79
C GLY A 116 11.30 12.39 27.28
N GLN A 117 12.08 13.06 28.14
CA GLN A 117 12.80 14.27 27.78
C GLN A 117 14.13 13.91 27.11
N PRO A 118 14.54 14.63 26.05
CA PRO A 118 15.88 14.49 25.50
C PRO A 118 16.95 14.71 26.56
N THR A 119 18.02 13.92 26.48
CA THR A 119 19.17 14.05 27.38
C THR A 119 20.35 14.64 26.64
N ILE A 120 21.13 15.50 27.29
CA ILE A 120 22.30 16.13 26.70
C ILE A 120 23.52 15.81 27.55
N ALA A 121 24.55 15.23 26.94
CA ALA A 121 25.83 14.95 27.57
C ALA A 121 26.97 15.18 26.58
N ASN A 122 28.05 15.85 27.03
CA ASN A 122 29.27 16.06 26.24
C ASN A 122 29.04 16.63 24.83
N GLY A 123 28.07 17.52 24.67
CA GLY A 123 27.77 18.11 23.36
C GLY A 123 26.88 17.28 22.44
N ARG A 124 26.38 16.13 22.91
CA ARG A 124 25.48 15.28 22.15
C ARG A 124 24.12 15.19 22.82
N ALA A 125 23.07 15.24 22.01
CA ALA A 125 21.71 14.98 22.43
C ALA A 125 21.36 13.52 22.12
N ARG A 126 20.66 12.89 23.06
CA ARG A 126 20.07 11.58 22.91
C ARG A 126 18.55 11.71 23.01
N VAL A 127 17.86 11.36 21.93
CA VAL A 127 16.40 11.34 21.82
C VAL A 127 15.94 9.90 21.65
N ILE A 128 14.98 9.49 22.47
CA ILE A 128 14.31 8.20 22.34
C ILE A 128 12.92 8.44 21.80
N PHE A 129 12.49 7.62 20.86
CA PHE A 129 11.11 7.63 20.40
C PHE A 129 10.62 6.21 20.16
N ALA A 130 9.31 6.05 20.21
CA ALA A 130 8.63 4.80 19.89
C ALA A 130 7.71 5.03 18.70
N ALA A 131 7.47 3.98 17.92
CA ALA A 131 6.44 3.96 16.91
C ALA A 131 5.59 2.70 17.07
N VAL A 132 4.29 2.85 16.77
CA VAL A 132 3.31 1.77 16.84
C VAL A 132 2.51 1.75 15.54
N ASP A 133 2.42 0.59 14.94
CA ASP A 133 1.54 0.31 13.81
C ASP A 133 0.43 -0.68 14.22
N GLY A 134 -0.80 -0.42 13.77
CA GLY A 134 -1.98 -1.18 14.17
C GLY A 134 -2.37 -2.30 13.21
N ALA A 135 -1.90 -2.25 11.95
CA ALA A 135 -2.36 -3.10 10.86
C ALA A 135 -1.26 -4.02 10.31
N GLY A 136 0.01 -3.67 10.53
CA GLY A 136 1.17 -4.40 10.05
C GLY A 136 2.37 -4.20 10.95
N TYR A 137 3.53 -4.09 10.31
CA TYR A 137 4.81 -3.92 10.97
C TYR A 137 5.56 -2.73 10.42
N LEU A 138 6.42 -2.16 11.24
CA LEU A 138 7.30 -1.08 10.87
C LEU A 138 8.45 -1.66 10.04
N VAL A 139 8.93 -0.90 9.05
CA VAL A 139 10.01 -1.37 8.14
C VAL A 139 11.22 -0.46 8.12
N LYS A 140 11.06 0.80 8.54
CA LYS A 140 12.15 1.79 8.51
C LYS A 140 11.87 2.96 9.42
N ALA A 141 12.89 3.47 10.11
CA ALA A 141 12.86 4.78 10.77
C ALA A 141 14.00 5.68 10.29
N GLU A 142 13.74 6.97 10.24
CA GLU A 142 14.71 7.99 9.83
C GLU A 142 14.59 9.24 10.69
N ALA A 143 15.70 9.96 10.83
CA ALA A 143 15.76 11.25 11.50
C ALA A 143 16.38 12.32 10.60
N SER A 144 15.97 13.57 10.78
CA SER A 144 16.59 14.75 10.19
C SER A 144 16.88 15.78 11.27
N ILE A 145 18.11 16.28 11.29
CA ILE A 145 18.61 17.24 12.27
C ILE A 145 18.68 18.60 11.60
N ASP A 146 17.97 19.58 12.14
CA ASP A 146 17.95 20.98 11.66
C ASP A 146 17.67 21.11 10.14
N GLY A 147 16.84 20.22 9.60
CA GLY A 147 16.48 20.19 8.18
C GLY A 147 17.54 19.58 7.25
N GLY A 148 18.57 18.94 7.82
CA GLY A 148 19.57 18.19 7.08
C GLY A 148 19.04 16.92 6.40
N PRO A 149 19.93 16.15 5.73
CA PRO A 149 19.54 14.92 5.06
C PRO A 149 18.96 13.89 6.04
N TRP A 150 18.03 13.07 5.54
CA TRP A 150 17.46 11.96 6.31
C TRP A 150 18.53 10.89 6.56
N MET A 151 18.64 10.50 7.83
CA MET A 151 19.58 9.48 8.30
C MET A 151 18.78 8.28 8.80
N PRO A 152 19.15 7.03 8.45
CA PRO A 152 18.48 5.85 9.00
C PRO A 152 18.70 5.76 10.51
N VAL A 153 17.67 5.31 11.24
CA VAL A 153 17.71 5.05 12.67
C VAL A 153 17.37 3.59 12.90
N ALA A 154 18.28 2.85 13.54
CA ALA A 154 18.05 1.46 13.89
C ALA A 154 17.10 1.35 15.10
N ALA A 155 16.29 0.29 15.09
CA ALA A 155 15.55 -0.11 16.28
C ALA A 155 16.51 -0.54 17.41
N GLU A 156 16.04 -0.44 18.65
CA GLU A 156 16.81 -0.74 19.86
C GLU A 156 17.22 -2.23 19.94
N ASP A 157 16.41 -3.13 19.37
CA ASP A 157 16.69 -4.56 19.27
C ASP A 157 17.46 -4.95 17.99
N GLY A 158 17.71 -3.98 17.10
CA GLY A 158 18.54 -4.12 15.90
C GLY A 158 17.80 -4.35 14.60
N LEU A 159 16.48 -4.63 14.62
CA LEU A 159 15.67 -4.83 13.40
C LEU A 159 14.40 -4.02 13.48
N THR A 160 13.95 -3.48 12.35
CA THR A 160 12.66 -2.78 12.27
C THR A 160 11.69 -3.70 11.54
N ASP A 161 11.05 -4.58 12.29
CA ASP A 161 10.13 -5.60 11.77
C ASP A 161 8.95 -5.92 12.69
N GLY A 162 8.86 -5.24 13.85
CA GLY A 162 7.76 -5.35 14.78
C GLY A 162 6.63 -4.34 14.56
N PRO A 163 5.43 -4.61 15.12
CA PRO A 163 4.33 -3.64 15.17
C PRO A 163 4.56 -2.52 16.19
N ASN A 164 5.50 -2.71 17.12
CA ASN A 164 5.88 -1.73 18.13
C ASN A 164 7.40 -1.69 18.19
N GLU A 165 7.97 -0.53 17.91
CA GLU A 165 9.42 -0.37 17.84
C GLU A 165 9.89 0.82 18.64
N ARG A 166 11.10 0.70 19.19
CA ARG A 166 11.77 1.76 19.94
C ARG A 166 13.08 2.10 19.28
N PHE A 167 13.37 3.39 19.19
CA PHE A 167 14.49 3.93 18.44
C PHE A 167 15.26 4.95 19.27
N ILE A 168 16.56 5.05 19.01
CA ILE A 168 17.45 5.99 19.68
C ILE A 168 18.20 6.81 18.63
N VAL A 169 18.12 8.13 18.75
CA VAL A 169 18.89 9.08 17.94
C VAL A 169 19.93 9.76 18.81
N GLU A 170 21.19 9.68 18.40
CA GLU A 170 22.29 10.38 19.06
C GLU A 170 23.02 11.30 18.09
N THR A 171 22.87 12.60 18.29
CA THR A 171 23.46 13.62 17.40
C THR A 171 24.22 14.66 18.18
N ALA A 172 25.23 15.27 17.54
CA ALA A 172 25.83 16.48 18.05
C ALA A 172 24.80 17.62 18.02
N VAL A 173 24.84 18.48 19.03
CA VAL A 173 24.00 19.68 19.12
C VAL A 173 24.86 20.89 19.49
N PRO A 174 24.49 22.11 19.03
CA PRO A 174 25.24 23.32 19.35
C PRO A 174 25.33 23.55 20.86
N ALA A 175 26.34 24.34 21.26
CA ALA A 175 26.56 24.67 22.67
C ALA A 175 25.46 25.59 23.23
N ASN A 176 24.92 26.47 22.37
CA ASN A 176 23.83 27.40 22.69
C ASN A 176 22.78 27.32 21.59
N GLY A 177 21.51 27.45 21.96
CA GLY A 177 20.40 27.61 21.02
C GLY A 177 19.48 26.39 20.95
N VAL A 178 18.73 26.29 19.85
CA VAL A 178 17.71 25.27 19.65
C VAL A 178 18.05 24.40 18.46
N SER A 179 18.10 23.09 18.66
CA SER A 179 18.12 22.10 17.57
C SER A 179 16.79 21.39 17.44
N SER A 180 16.39 21.11 16.21
CA SER A 180 15.17 20.43 15.82
C SER A 180 15.49 19.06 15.27
N ILE A 181 14.95 18.03 15.91
CA ILE A 181 15.09 16.64 15.47
C ILE A 181 13.71 16.17 14.98
N VAL A 182 13.58 16.00 13.67
CA VAL A 182 12.37 15.45 13.04
C VAL A 182 12.56 13.95 12.85
N LEU A 183 11.54 13.19 13.21
CA LEU A 183 11.54 11.73 13.23
C LEU A 183 10.44 11.26 12.29
N ARG A 184 10.71 10.25 11.47
CA ARG A 184 9.67 9.58 10.67
C ARG A 184 9.86 8.08 10.67
N VAL A 185 8.75 7.36 10.63
CA VAL A 185 8.73 5.89 10.60
C VAL A 185 7.77 5.43 9.52
N PHE A 186 8.17 4.37 8.81
CA PHE A 186 7.45 3.78 7.69
C PHE A 186 6.93 2.41 8.11
N ASP A 187 5.68 2.10 7.76
CA ASP A 187 5.12 0.75 7.84
C ASP A 187 5.30 -0.03 6.54
N SER A 188 4.86 -1.29 6.56
CA SER A 188 4.87 -2.22 5.43
C SER A 188 3.98 -1.82 4.26
N ALA A 189 2.93 -1.02 4.48
CA ALA A 189 2.04 -0.47 3.45
C ALA A 189 2.59 0.85 2.84
N GLY A 190 3.68 1.38 3.39
CA GLY A 190 4.32 2.61 2.97
C GLY A 190 3.64 3.88 3.53
N ASN A 191 2.84 3.78 4.59
CA ASN A 191 2.43 4.95 5.35
C ASN A 191 3.56 5.47 6.23
N ILE A 192 3.51 6.77 6.53
CA ILE A 192 4.62 7.50 7.15
C ILE A 192 4.08 8.27 8.33
N GLY A 193 4.43 7.83 9.53
CA GLY A 193 4.22 8.58 10.76
C GLY A 193 5.38 9.51 11.03
N ASN A 194 5.15 10.64 11.68
CA ASN A 194 6.22 11.56 12.06
C ASN A 194 6.02 12.19 13.45
N ALA A 195 7.13 12.64 14.03
CA ALA A 195 7.16 13.40 15.28
C ALA A 195 8.34 14.38 15.26
N ARG A 196 8.35 15.29 16.23
CA ARG A 196 9.45 16.26 16.40
C ARG A 196 9.86 16.34 17.86
N SER A 197 11.18 16.47 18.08
CA SER A 197 11.77 16.83 19.35
C SER A 197 12.59 18.12 19.21
N LEU A 198 12.49 18.99 20.21
CA LEU A 198 13.31 20.20 20.32
C LEU A 198 14.35 20.00 21.42
N ILE A 199 15.59 20.34 21.10
CA ILE A 199 16.72 20.33 22.03
C ILE A 199 17.10 21.78 22.31
N ASN A 200 16.90 22.23 23.54
CA ASN A 200 17.29 23.56 23.96
C ASN A 200 18.54 23.45 24.85
N ARG A 201 19.54 24.26 24.56
CA ARG A 201 20.79 24.30 25.31
C ARG A 201 21.22 25.72 25.62
#